data_AF-A0A497JEN6-F1
#
_entry.id   AF-A0A497JEN6-F1
#
_cell.length_a   1.000
_cell.length_b   1.000
_cell.length_c   1.000
_cell.angle_alpha   90.00
_cell.angle_beta   90.00
_cell.angle_gamma   90.00
#
_symmetry.space_group_name_H-M   'P 1'
#
loop_
_entity.id
_entity.type
_entity.pdbx_description
1 polymer ?
#
loop_
_entity_poly.entity_id
_entity_poly.type
_entity_poly.pdbx_seq_one_letter_code
_entity_poly.pdbx_strand_id
1 'polypeptide(L)'
;VTQIPEVKVKVFKIPATKIAQEQLQSKMYANIIMLGALTKITRITSERAVEKAITDAVPPATRENNLKAFGIGLELAKRSS
;
A
#
# COMPACT_ATOMS: atom_id res chain seq x y z
N VAL A 1 -13.40 -6.80 -6.45
CA VAL A 1 -13.89 -8.13 -6.02
C VAL A 1 -15.13 -7.91 -5.17
N THR A 2 -16.26 -8.49 -5.56
CA THR A 2 -17.56 -8.31 -4.87
C THR A 2 -17.88 -9.45 -3.91
N GLN A 3 -17.24 -10.61 -4.07
CA GLN A 3 -17.46 -11.79 -3.23
C GLN A 3 -16.14 -12.20 -2.57
N ILE A 4 -16.15 -12.29 -1.24
CA ILE A 4 -15.01 -12.79 -0.45
C ILE A 4 -15.23 -14.31 -0.32
N PRO A 5 -14.23 -15.14 -0.65
CA PRO A 5 -14.38 -16.59 -0.51
C PRO A 5 -14.69 -16.99 0.93
N GLU A 6 -15.54 -18.00 1.10
CA GLU A 6 -15.91 -18.57 2.41
C GLU A 6 -14.77 -19.43 2.96
N VAL A 7 -13.71 -18.77 3.40
CA VAL A 7 -12.55 -19.39 4.05
C VAL A 7 -12.27 -18.71 5.37
N LYS A 8 -11.82 -19.47 6.37
CA LYS A 8 -11.51 -18.93 7.70
C LYS A 8 -10.17 -18.20 7.68
N VAL A 9 -10.20 -16.93 7.27
CA VAL A 9 -9.03 -16.05 7.17
C VAL A 9 -9.34 -14.67 7.74
N LYS A 10 -8.30 -13.95 8.16
CA LYS A 10 -8.44 -12.53 8.52
C LYS A 10 -8.46 -11.69 7.24
N VAL A 11 -9.55 -10.95 7.03
CA VAL A 11 -9.73 -10.11 5.84
C VAL A 11 -9.44 -8.65 6.16
N PHE A 12 -8.56 -8.03 5.38
CA PHE A 12 -8.26 -6.60 5.45
C PHE A 12 -8.75 -5.93 4.16
N LYS A 13 -9.72 -5.01 4.28
CA LYS A 13 -10.28 -4.29 3.13
C LYS A 13 -9.56 -2.96 2.96
N ILE A 14 -8.80 -2.82 1.88
CA ILE A 14 -8.07 -1.59 1.56
C ILE A 14 -8.60 -1.04 0.22
N PRO A 15 -9.27 0.12 0.18
CA PRO A 15 -9.79 0.71 -1.06
C PRO A 15 -8.68 1.44 -1.86
N ALA A 16 -7.58 0.74 -2.13
CA ALA A 16 -6.33 1.32 -2.65
C ALA A 16 -6.51 2.11 -3.96
N THR A 17 -7.24 1.57 -4.93
CA THR A 17 -7.47 2.25 -6.23
C THR A 17 -8.24 3.55 -6.08
N LYS A 18 -9.23 3.59 -5.19
CA LYS A 18 -10.01 4.80 -4.90
C LYS A 18 -9.12 5.87 -4.27
N ILE A 19 -8.37 5.48 -3.24
CA ILE A 19 -7.48 6.41 -2.52
C ILE A 19 -6.34 6.90 -3.41
N ALA A 20 -5.74 6.04 -4.23
CA ALA A 20 -4.71 6.44 -5.20
C ALA A 20 -5.23 7.48 -6.19
N GLN A 21 -6.45 7.30 -6.69
CA GLN A 21 -7.08 8.27 -7.57
C GLN A 21 -7.37 9.60 -6.86
N GLU A 22 -7.90 9.57 -5.64
CA GLU A 22 -8.32 10.76 -4.90
C GLU A 22 -7.15 11.58 -4.32
N GLN A 23 -6.10 10.91 -3.83
CA GLN A 23 -5.00 11.58 -3.11
C GLN A 23 -3.72 11.77 -3.94
N LEU A 24 -3.53 10.96 -4.99
CA LEU A 24 -2.32 10.98 -5.83
C LEU A 24 -2.65 11.19 -7.32
N GLN A 25 -3.91 11.46 -7.64
CA GLN A 25 -4.41 11.73 -9.00
C GLN A 25 -4.09 10.63 -10.03
N SER A 26 -3.72 9.43 -9.57
CA SER A 26 -3.34 8.32 -10.45
C SER A 26 -3.57 6.98 -9.77
N LYS A 27 -4.37 6.13 -10.44
CA LYS A 27 -4.62 4.74 -10.00
C LYS A 27 -3.36 3.88 -10.01
N MET A 28 -2.30 4.30 -10.72
CA MET A 28 -1.05 3.53 -10.80
C MET A 28 -0.37 3.35 -9.44
N TYR A 29 -0.61 4.25 -8.48
CA TYR A 29 -0.04 4.14 -7.12
C TYR A 29 -0.78 3.17 -6.20
N ALA A 30 -1.88 2.56 -6.65
CA ALA A 30 -2.67 1.63 -5.84
C ALA A 30 -1.86 0.42 -5.38
N ASN A 31 -0.98 -0.11 -6.22
CA ASN A 31 -0.10 -1.22 -5.88
C ASN A 31 0.86 -0.87 -4.73
N ILE A 32 1.40 0.36 -4.69
CA ILE A 32 2.31 0.80 -3.64
C ILE A 32 1.55 1.06 -2.32
N ILE A 33 0.32 1.57 -2.39
CA ILE A 33 -0.58 1.62 -1.22
C ILE A 33 -0.81 0.21 -0.67
N MET A 34 -1.07 -0.78 -1.54
CA MET A 34 -1.22 -2.17 -1.12
C MET A 34 0.07 -2.73 -0.50
N LEU A 35 1.24 -2.39 -1.05
CA LEU A 35 2.54 -2.79 -0.51
C LEU A 35 2.78 -2.22 0.89
N GLY A 36 2.42 -0.95 1.13
CA GLY A 36 2.43 -0.35 2.46
C GLY A 36 1.54 -1.10 3.44
N ALA A 37 0.28 -1.34 3.06
CA ALA A 37 -0.65 -2.06 3.91
C ALA A 37 -0.15 -3.48 4.23
N LEU A 38 0.32 -4.22 3.22
CA LEU A 38 0.86 -5.57 3.36
C LEU A 38 2.06 -5.59 4.32
N THR A 39 3.00 -4.66 4.16
CA THR A 39 4.20 -4.55 5.01
C THR A 39 3.80 -4.37 6.47
N LYS A 40 2.85 -3.48 6.74
CA LYS A 40 2.40 -3.21 8.12
C LYS A 40 1.65 -4.39 8.75
N ILE A 41 0.77 -5.02 7.98
CA ILE A 41 -0.07 -6.13 8.44
C ILE A 41 0.79 -7.36 8.75
N THR A 42 1.70 -7.69 7.84
CA THR A 42 2.47 -8.96 7.92
C THR A 42 3.73 -8.84 8.74
N ARG A 43 4.34 -7.63 8.82
CA ARG A 43 5.65 -7.40 9.43
C ARG A 43 6.75 -8.33 8.89
N ILE A 44 6.60 -8.83 7.66
CA ILE A 44 7.55 -9.76 7.03
C ILE A 44 8.93 -9.12 6.83
N THR A 45 8.98 -7.78 6.75
CA THR A 45 10.21 -6.98 6.68
C THR A 45 9.98 -5.61 7.31
N SER A 46 11.05 -4.83 7.49
CA SER A 46 10.97 -3.48 8.04
C SER A 46 10.43 -2.46 7.03
N GLU A 47 9.68 -1.45 7.52
CA GLU A 47 9.15 -0.35 6.70
C GLU A 47 10.29 0.37 5.94
N ARG A 48 11.42 0.62 6.62
CA ARG A 48 12.62 1.24 6.04
C ARG A 48 13.25 0.42 4.91
N ALA A 49 13.26 -0.91 5.01
CA ALA A 49 13.78 -1.76 3.95
C ALA A 49 12.94 -1.63 2.67
N VAL A 50 11.62 -1.53 2.81
CA VAL A 50 10.71 -1.34 1.68
C VAL A 50 10.81 0.07 1.10
N GLU A 51 10.91 1.11 1.93
CA GLU A 51 11.16 2.49 1.46
C GLU A 51 12.44 2.59 0.63
N LYS A 52 13.51 1.93 1.07
CA LYS A 52 14.76 1.85 0.31
C LYS A 52 14.55 1.12 -1.02
N ALA A 53 13.90 -0.05 -1.00
CA ALA A 53 13.62 -0.82 -2.20
C ALA A 53 12.77 -0.04 -3.23
N ILE A 54 11.77 0.71 -2.77
CA ILE A 54 10.97 1.61 -3.62
C ILE A 54 11.87 2.68 -4.23
N THR A 55 12.68 3.36 -3.41
CA THR A 55 13.61 4.41 -3.82
C THR A 55 14.58 3.94 -4.91
N ASP A 56 15.09 2.72 -4.78
CA ASP A 56 16.05 2.10 -5.69
C ASP A 56 15.37 1.60 -6.99
N ALA A 57 14.09 1.21 -6.95
CA ALA A 57 13.39 0.61 -8.08
C ALA A 57 12.63 1.61 -8.98
N VAL A 58 12.21 2.77 -8.45
CA VAL A 58 11.37 3.72 -9.20
C VAL A 58 12.17 4.89 -9.78
N PRO A 59 11.75 5.46 -10.93
CA PRO A 59 12.37 6.65 -11.49
C PRO A 59 12.37 7.84 -10.50
N PRO A 60 13.41 8.70 -10.51
CA PRO A 60 13.48 9.86 -9.62
C PRO A 60 12.22 10.75 -9.67
N ALA A 61 11.64 10.94 -10.86
CA ALA A 61 10.45 11.77 -11.08
C ALA A 61 9.18 11.27 -10.36
N THR A 62 9.10 9.98 -10.01
CA THR A 62 7.92 9.39 -9.34
C THR A 62 8.19 8.98 -7.90
N ARG A 63 9.43 9.11 -7.42
CA ARG A 63 9.87 8.63 -6.10
C ARG A 63 9.03 9.19 -4.95
N GLU A 64 8.80 10.49 -4.94
CA GLU A 64 8.01 11.15 -3.88
C GLU A 64 6.58 10.58 -3.80
N ASN A 65 5.91 10.47 -4.94
CA ASN A 65 4.54 9.92 -4.99
C ASN A 65 4.50 8.44 -4.60
N ASN A 66 5.51 7.64 -4.96
CA ASN A 66 5.59 6.25 -4.52
C ASN A 66 5.81 6.15 -2.99
N LEU A 67 6.72 6.95 -2.41
CA LEU A 67 6.92 6.97 -0.95
C LEU A 67 5.66 7.44 -0.22
N LYS A 68 4.97 8.46 -0.74
CA LYS A 68 3.68 8.91 -0.21
C LYS A 68 2.62 7.82 -0.29
N ALA A 69 2.52 7.11 -1.42
CA ALA A 69 1.63 5.97 -1.58
C ALA A 69 1.91 4.85 -0.56
N PHE A 70 3.18 4.55 -0.32
CA PHE A 70 3.59 3.55 0.65
C PHE A 70 3.15 3.94 2.07
N GLY A 71 3.41 5.20 2.46
CA GLY A 71 2.97 5.76 3.72
C GLY A 71 1.44 5.70 3.92
N ILE A 72 0.66 6.03 2.90
CA ILE A 72 -0.82 5.87 2.93
C ILE A 72 -1.19 4.42 3.24
N GLY A 73 -0.53 3.45 2.61
CA GLY A 73 -0.73 2.03 2.88
C GLY A 73 -0.46 1.65 4.34
N LEU A 74 0.66 2.11 4.90
CA LEU A 74 1.02 1.87 6.31
C LEU A 74 -0.06 2.39 7.28
N GLU A 75 -0.60 3.59 7.01
CA GLU A 75 -1.63 4.20 7.85
C GLU A 75 -2.97 3.47 7.77
N LEU A 76 -3.38 3.04 6.57
CA LEU A 76 -4.63 2.29 6.39
C LEU A 76 -4.60 0.93 7.12
N ALA A 77 -3.44 0.28 7.17
CA ALA A 77 -3.26 -0.95 7.91
C ALA A 77 -3.44 -0.76 9.43
N LYS A 78 -2.98 0.36 10.02
CA LYS A 78 -3.17 0.64 11.45
C LYS A 78 -4.66 0.72 11.82
N ARG A 79 -5.48 1.33 10.97
CA ARG A 79 -6.94 1.51 11.17
C ARG A 79 -7.76 0.23 10.98
N SER A 80 -7.15 -0.79 10.39
CA SER A 80 -7.80 -2.08 10.07
C SER A 80 -7.50 -3.17 11.11
N SER A 81 -6.93 -2.80 12.26
CA SER A 81 -6.49 -3.70 13.33
C SER A 81 -7.60 -4.02 14.31
#